data_AF-A0A2G0Q4H7-F1
#
_entry.id   AF-A0A2G0Q4H7-F1
#
_cell.length_a   1.000
_cell.length_b   1.000
_cell.length_c   1.000
_cell.angle_alpha   90.00
_cell.angle_beta   90.00
_cell.angle_gamma   90.00
#
_symmetry.space_group_name_H-M   'P 1'
#
loop_
_entity.id
_entity.type
_entity.pdbx_description
1 polymer ?
#
loop_
_entity_poly.entity_id
_entity_poly.type
_entity_poly.pdbx_seq_one_letter_code
_entity_poly.pdbx_strand_id
1 'polypeptide(L)'
;MISSLPLHDGDCFVQVNDDVAARLDGFELRLLASRVVAIRDNQFLDLQNLIAGGGAITRNGNPHDLRRQNLAVLHYDLSRHGELELREPNADGARLTALTPKIIATASSSPIQEVRLSSSDRLAFLPFEEARDVPNISADAIHNIATQLTLSHWPANRTPARYKANLSTESVFRFLSDMSEYPDVRHVTTDHFDLDGLASVYALIAPDHAQSHGQLLVDVARFGDFACGHNTKARQLAFALNTIAAQTSHATGMIPNESLRITALFSTMLPALRDLLDVSVIHDALWRDAERHHMETEALLDSQNVTVEQYPEIDLAIFRLPTSNVPYVRIPQRYFGLSSIAFHNRTPLSTIALVTQDDIVIHQRYEGWVELDSAAPRPRRDLSILAQALQSAETKDFCWHYDGVQHIMPRLGRDGAQLSSLPIETIVSELKHFLAIAPAAWSPSVYAAS
;
A
#
# COMPACT_ATOMS: atom_id res chain seq x y z
N MET A 1 26.39 -18.43 -15.87
CA MET A 1 26.78 -17.16 -16.53
C MET A 1 25.91 -16.06 -15.93
N ILE A 2 26.47 -14.87 -15.76
CA ILE A 2 25.84 -13.75 -15.04
C ILE A 2 25.48 -12.68 -16.09
N SER A 3 24.21 -12.31 -16.13
CA SER A 3 23.66 -11.24 -16.94
C SER A 3 23.46 -9.98 -16.09
N SER A 4 23.74 -8.80 -16.68
CA SER A 4 23.52 -7.50 -16.04
C SER A 4 22.25 -6.88 -16.61
N LEU A 5 21.23 -6.70 -15.78
CA LEU A 5 19.96 -6.09 -16.16
C LEU A 5 19.89 -4.67 -15.59
N PRO A 6 19.54 -3.65 -16.39
CA PRO A 6 19.37 -2.29 -15.90
C PRO A 6 18.18 -2.20 -14.94
N LEU A 7 18.30 -1.36 -13.91
CA LEU A 7 17.15 -0.91 -13.14
C LEU A 7 16.52 0.31 -13.83
N HIS A 8 15.22 0.42 -13.77
CA HIS A 8 14.40 1.45 -14.40
C HIS A 8 14.67 2.84 -13.84
N ASP A 9 15.06 2.90 -12.57
CA ASP A 9 15.26 4.14 -11.83
C ASP A 9 16.66 4.78 -12.02
N GLY A 10 17.40 4.35 -13.05
CA GLY A 10 18.68 4.95 -13.49
C GLY A 10 19.92 4.06 -13.29
N ASP A 11 21.07 4.68 -12.99
CA ASP A 11 22.47 4.18 -13.06
C ASP A 11 22.84 2.86 -12.36
N CYS A 12 21.86 2.16 -11.81
CA CYS A 12 22.03 0.89 -11.13
C CYS A 12 21.72 -0.28 -12.06
N PHE A 13 22.47 -1.37 -11.92
CA PHE A 13 22.21 -2.63 -12.59
C PHE A 13 22.07 -3.72 -11.54
N VAL A 14 21.22 -4.70 -11.81
CA VAL A 14 21.17 -5.94 -11.04
C VAL A 14 21.88 -7.05 -11.83
N GLN A 15 22.79 -7.73 -11.16
CA GLN A 15 23.45 -8.92 -11.72
C GLN A 15 22.66 -10.15 -11.31
N VAL A 16 22.22 -10.94 -12.29
CA VAL A 16 21.45 -12.17 -12.09
C VAL A 16 22.01 -13.30 -12.94
N ASN A 17 21.74 -14.55 -12.56
CA ASN A 17 22.07 -15.68 -13.42
C ASN A 17 21.21 -15.67 -14.70
N ASP A 18 21.71 -16.21 -15.81
CA ASP A 18 20.99 -16.18 -17.09
C ASP A 18 19.61 -16.88 -17.05
N ASP A 19 19.43 -17.91 -16.23
CA ASP A 19 18.15 -18.59 -16.04
C ASP A 19 17.13 -17.71 -15.31
N VAL A 20 17.60 -16.85 -14.41
CA VAL A 20 16.82 -15.80 -13.79
C VAL A 20 16.54 -14.69 -14.80
N ALA A 21 17.54 -14.21 -15.54
CA ALA A 21 17.35 -13.19 -16.58
C ALA A 21 16.28 -13.59 -17.61
N ALA A 22 16.29 -14.85 -18.04
CA ALA A 22 15.27 -15.38 -18.97
C ALA A 22 13.86 -15.40 -18.38
N ARG A 23 13.70 -15.56 -17.05
CA ARG A 23 12.40 -15.48 -16.37
C ARG A 23 11.92 -14.05 -16.17
N LEU A 24 12.84 -13.09 -16.20
CA LEU A 24 12.58 -11.66 -16.06
C LEU A 24 12.38 -10.95 -17.40
N ASP A 25 12.44 -11.69 -18.51
CA ASP A 25 12.19 -11.13 -19.84
C ASP A 25 10.77 -10.53 -19.92
N GLY A 26 10.70 -9.27 -20.37
CA GLY A 26 9.46 -8.49 -20.40
C GLY A 26 9.00 -7.90 -19.05
N PHE A 27 9.84 -7.90 -18.02
CA PHE A 27 9.62 -7.18 -16.77
C PHE A 27 10.59 -6.00 -16.64
N GLU A 28 10.10 -4.90 -16.09
CA GLU A 28 10.90 -3.74 -15.72
C GLU A 28 11.37 -3.87 -14.28
N LEU A 29 12.66 -3.66 -14.02
CA LEU A 29 13.21 -3.87 -12.68
C LEU A 29 13.39 -2.53 -11.98
N ARG A 30 12.89 -2.36 -10.75
CA ARG A 30 12.99 -1.10 -9.98
C ARG A 30 13.56 -1.35 -8.60
N LEU A 31 14.18 -0.37 -7.96
CA LEU A 31 14.67 -0.46 -6.58
C LEU A 31 13.72 0.27 -5.61
N LEU A 32 12.96 -0.49 -4.82
CA LEU A 32 12.04 0.02 -3.80
C LEU A 32 12.45 -0.49 -2.41
N ALA A 33 12.62 0.38 -1.42
CA ALA A 33 13.09 0.01 -0.07
C ALA A 33 14.38 -0.85 -0.05
N SER A 34 15.33 -0.59 -0.95
CA SER A 34 16.53 -1.43 -1.17
C SER A 34 16.25 -2.85 -1.71
N ARG A 35 15.06 -3.09 -2.28
CA ARG A 35 14.69 -4.35 -2.93
C ARG A 35 14.44 -4.12 -4.41
N VAL A 36 14.92 -5.04 -5.25
CA VAL A 36 14.55 -5.01 -6.66
C VAL A 36 13.14 -5.59 -6.81
N VAL A 37 12.21 -4.82 -7.36
CA VAL A 37 10.85 -5.23 -7.72
C VAL A 37 10.73 -5.31 -9.24
N ALA A 38 9.86 -6.17 -9.74
CA ALA A 38 9.49 -6.21 -11.15
C ALA A 38 8.21 -5.41 -11.36
N ILE A 39 8.09 -4.78 -12.50
CA ILE A 39 6.89 -4.09 -12.93
C ILE A 39 6.54 -4.62 -14.31
N ARG A 40 5.27 -4.94 -14.49
CA ARG A 40 4.71 -5.30 -15.77
C ARG A 40 3.25 -4.86 -15.80
N ASP A 41 2.86 -4.16 -16.86
CA ASP A 41 1.51 -3.63 -17.02
C ASP A 41 1.07 -2.76 -15.80
N ASN A 42 1.98 -1.93 -15.26
CA ASN A 42 1.86 -1.16 -14.01
C ASN A 42 1.50 -1.98 -12.75
N GLN A 43 1.59 -3.31 -12.81
CA GLN A 43 1.48 -4.13 -11.61
C GLN A 43 2.85 -4.25 -10.97
N PHE A 44 2.93 -3.87 -9.69
CA PHE A 44 4.07 -4.17 -8.84
C PHE A 44 4.08 -5.67 -8.58
N LEU A 45 5.00 -6.34 -9.25
CA LEU A 45 5.24 -7.76 -9.10
C LEU A 45 6.56 -7.88 -8.36
N ASP A 46 6.51 -8.32 -7.12
CA ASP A 46 7.74 -8.59 -6.39
C ASP A 46 8.62 -9.52 -7.26
N LEU A 47 9.79 -9.01 -7.65
CA LEU A 47 10.71 -9.67 -8.55
C LEU A 47 11.05 -11.07 -8.04
N GLN A 48 11.06 -11.18 -6.72
CA GLN A 48 11.47 -12.36 -6.02
C GLN A 48 10.33 -13.37 -5.97
N ASN A 49 9.08 -12.91 -6.11
CA ASN A 49 7.91 -13.75 -6.33
C ASN A 49 7.93 -14.42 -7.69
N LEU A 50 8.35 -13.67 -8.70
CA LEU A 50 8.48 -14.16 -10.07
C LEU A 50 9.63 -15.17 -10.19
N ILE A 51 10.73 -14.95 -9.47
CA ILE A 51 11.93 -15.81 -9.53
C ILE A 51 11.78 -17.05 -8.64
N ALA A 52 11.29 -16.87 -7.41
CA ALA A 52 11.37 -17.86 -6.32
C ALA A 52 10.02 -18.22 -5.67
N GLY A 53 8.92 -17.61 -6.10
CA GLY A 53 7.58 -17.75 -5.51
C GLY A 53 7.28 -16.67 -4.47
N GLY A 54 5.98 -16.38 -4.24
CA GLY A 54 5.50 -15.33 -3.36
C GLY A 54 6.34 -15.19 -2.09
N GLY A 55 6.85 -13.96 -1.81
CA GLY A 55 7.60 -13.16 -0.79
C GLY A 55 9.06 -13.43 -0.37
N ALA A 56 10.01 -13.36 -1.31
CA ALA A 56 11.46 -13.48 -1.05
C ALA A 56 12.21 -12.12 -0.97
N ILE A 57 13.43 -12.06 -0.40
CA ILE A 57 14.34 -10.87 -0.45
C ILE A 57 15.73 -11.21 -1.02
N THR A 58 16.60 -10.24 -1.30
CA THR A 58 17.97 -10.51 -1.79
C THR A 58 19.00 -10.20 -0.72
N ARG A 59 19.95 -11.12 -0.47
CA ARG A 59 21.10 -10.92 0.43
C ARG A 59 22.38 -11.20 -0.35
N ASN A 60 23.24 -10.19 -0.51
CA ASN A 60 24.50 -10.26 -1.28
C ASN A 60 24.32 -10.80 -2.71
N GLY A 61 23.29 -10.34 -3.42
CA GLY A 61 23.03 -10.77 -4.81
C GLY A 61 22.44 -12.17 -4.97
N ASN A 62 22.25 -12.92 -3.88
CA ASN A 62 21.55 -14.19 -3.90
C ASN A 62 20.08 -13.97 -3.51
N PRO A 63 19.09 -14.48 -4.29
CA PRO A 63 17.72 -14.56 -3.83
C PRO A 63 17.70 -15.37 -2.53
N HIS A 64 17.16 -14.72 -1.50
CA HIS A 64 17.22 -15.06 -0.10
C HIS A 64 15.80 -14.91 0.44
N ASP A 65 15.03 -15.97 0.33
CA ASP A 65 13.63 -15.89 0.73
C ASP A 65 13.56 -15.62 2.24
N LEU A 66 13.22 -14.41 2.70
CA LEU A 66 13.11 -14.11 4.13
C LEU A 66 11.95 -14.87 4.75
N ARG A 67 10.94 -15.24 3.95
CA ARG A 67 9.86 -16.12 4.36
C ARG A 67 10.30 -17.56 4.33
N ARG A 68 10.72 -18.18 3.23
CA ARG A 68 11.28 -19.54 3.33
C ARG A 68 12.48 -19.63 4.26
N GLN A 69 13.26 -18.59 4.51
CA GLN A 69 14.25 -18.62 5.57
C GLN A 69 13.58 -18.45 6.92
N ASN A 70 12.61 -17.55 7.13
CA ASN A 70 11.84 -17.56 8.36
C ASN A 70 11.04 -18.89 8.48
N LEU A 71 10.05 -19.19 7.67
CA LEU A 71 9.38 -20.50 7.55
C LEU A 71 10.28 -21.76 7.57
N ALA A 72 11.45 -21.79 6.93
CA ALA A 72 12.37 -22.95 6.99
C ALA A 72 13.41 -22.87 8.11
N VAL A 73 13.56 -21.70 8.75
CA VAL A 73 14.37 -21.48 9.93
C VAL A 73 13.47 -21.21 11.13
N LEU A 74 12.90 -20.03 11.27
CA LEU A 74 11.80 -19.72 12.19
C LEU A 74 10.49 -20.51 11.96
N HIS A 75 10.35 -21.61 12.69
CA HIS A 75 9.09 -22.33 12.84
C HIS A 75 8.38 -21.91 14.12
N TYR A 76 7.07 -21.65 14.03
CA TYR A 76 6.22 -21.35 15.17
C TYR A 76 5.26 -22.52 15.42
N ASP A 77 5.28 -23.09 16.63
CA ASP A 77 4.49 -24.27 16.98
C ASP A 77 3.54 -23.97 18.14
N LEU A 78 2.22 -24.05 17.88
CA LEU A 78 1.20 -23.88 18.92
C LEU A 78 1.32 -24.94 20.03
N SER A 79 1.84 -26.14 19.72
CA SER A 79 1.92 -27.26 20.67
C SER A 79 3.10 -27.14 21.65
N ARG A 80 4.08 -26.27 21.37
CA ARG A 80 5.28 -26.04 22.21
C ARG A 80 5.24 -24.70 22.94
N HIS A 81 4.06 -24.27 23.37
CA HIS A 81 3.87 -22.99 24.06
C HIS A 81 4.26 -21.74 23.22
N GLY A 82 4.23 -21.84 21.89
CA GLY A 82 4.48 -20.70 21.01
C GLY A 82 5.96 -20.35 20.78
N GLU A 83 6.90 -21.23 21.09
CA GLU A 83 8.32 -20.92 20.85
C GLU A 83 8.63 -20.75 19.34
N LEU A 84 9.40 -19.71 19.00
CA LEU A 84 10.05 -19.59 17.68
C LEU A 84 11.32 -20.45 17.68
N GLU A 85 11.26 -21.56 16.96
CA GLU A 85 12.42 -22.44 16.78
C GLU A 85 13.17 -22.05 15.51
N LEU A 86 14.50 -22.04 15.55
CA LEU A 86 15.32 -22.13 14.34
C LEU A 86 15.46 -23.61 13.94
N ARG A 87 14.92 -23.99 12.79
CA ARG A 87 15.09 -25.27 12.11
C ARG A 87 16.12 -25.10 10.99
N GLU A 88 16.89 -26.14 10.70
CA GLU A 88 17.69 -26.11 9.49
C GLU A 88 16.75 -26.30 8.30
N PRO A 89 16.90 -25.54 7.22
CA PRO A 89 16.06 -25.72 6.05
C PRO A 89 16.20 -27.15 5.57
N ASN A 90 15.10 -27.91 5.54
CA ASN A 90 15.08 -29.17 4.82
C ASN A 90 15.53 -28.86 3.39
N ALA A 91 16.56 -29.57 2.92
CA ALA A 91 17.07 -29.45 1.56
C ALA A 91 16.03 -30.00 0.58
N ASP A 92 14.92 -29.29 0.42
CA ASP A 92 13.85 -29.70 -0.47
C ASP A 92 14.18 -29.17 -1.87
N GLY A 93 14.62 -30.10 -2.72
CA GLY A 93 14.99 -29.86 -4.12
C GLY A 93 13.82 -29.48 -5.03
N ALA A 94 12.66 -29.10 -4.48
CA ALA A 94 11.52 -28.59 -5.21
C ALA A 94 11.77 -27.13 -5.64
N ARG A 95 12.65 -26.96 -6.64
CA ARG A 95 12.70 -25.74 -7.45
C ARG A 95 11.33 -25.55 -8.10
N LEU A 96 10.61 -24.52 -7.66
CA LEU A 96 9.30 -24.16 -8.20
C LEU A 96 9.36 -23.97 -9.71
N THR A 97 8.42 -24.63 -10.39
CA THR A 97 8.01 -24.40 -11.76
C THR A 97 7.52 -22.96 -11.88
N ALA A 98 8.26 -22.12 -12.60
CA ALA A 98 7.86 -20.76 -12.87
C ALA A 98 6.63 -20.73 -13.76
N LEU A 99 5.66 -19.90 -13.39
CA LEU A 99 4.57 -19.49 -14.26
C LEU A 99 5.18 -18.75 -15.46
N THR A 100 4.92 -19.23 -16.67
CA THR A 100 5.15 -18.48 -17.90
C THR A 100 3.99 -17.51 -18.09
N PRO A 101 4.15 -16.18 -17.97
CA PRO A 101 3.10 -15.26 -18.35
C PRO A 101 3.09 -15.14 -19.88
N LYS A 102 1.92 -15.31 -20.50
CA LYS A 102 1.75 -15.03 -21.93
C LYS A 102 1.99 -13.54 -22.19
N ILE A 103 2.83 -13.23 -23.17
CA ILE A 103 3.02 -11.88 -23.71
C ILE A 103 1.79 -11.52 -24.53
N ILE A 104 1.06 -10.48 -24.11
CA ILE A 104 0.26 -9.68 -25.02
C ILE A 104 0.97 -8.33 -25.07
N ALA A 105 1.90 -8.19 -26.02
CA ALA A 105 2.44 -6.89 -26.36
C ALA A 105 1.29 -6.10 -26.99
N THR A 106 0.68 -5.18 -26.23
CA THR A 106 -0.17 -4.17 -26.84
C THR A 106 0.75 -3.15 -27.49
N ALA A 107 0.75 -3.20 -28.82
CA ALA A 107 1.43 -2.26 -29.68
C ALA A 107 1.09 -0.82 -29.27
N SER A 108 2.13 0.02 -29.27
CA SER A 108 2.10 1.48 -29.44
C SER A 108 0.73 2.02 -29.81
N SER A 109 -0.04 2.43 -28.81
CA SER A 109 -1.17 3.33 -29.02
C SER A 109 -0.64 4.71 -29.39
N SER A 110 -1.49 5.56 -29.97
CA SER A 110 -1.21 6.99 -30.12
C SER A 110 -0.65 7.57 -28.82
N PRO A 111 0.27 8.56 -28.88
CA PRO A 111 0.82 9.18 -27.68
C PRO A 111 -0.32 9.69 -26.81
N ILE A 112 -0.29 9.29 -25.53
CA ILE A 112 -1.27 9.76 -24.55
C ILE A 112 -1.09 11.26 -24.40
N GLN A 113 -2.19 11.99 -24.48
CA GLN A 113 -2.18 13.43 -24.31
C GLN A 113 -2.03 13.78 -22.83
N GLU A 114 -1.13 14.72 -22.54
CA GLU A 114 -1.00 15.32 -21.21
C GLU A 114 -2.31 15.95 -20.73
N VAL A 115 -2.54 15.92 -19.42
CA VAL A 115 -3.73 16.49 -18.79
C VAL A 115 -3.39 17.86 -18.21
N ARG A 116 -4.13 18.88 -18.62
CA ARG A 116 -4.00 20.27 -18.15
C ARG A 116 -5.30 20.75 -17.54
N LEU A 117 -5.23 21.60 -16.51
CA LEU A 117 -6.40 22.30 -15.98
C LEU A 117 -6.69 23.58 -16.78
N SER A 118 -5.66 24.24 -17.28
CA SER A 118 -5.68 25.43 -18.11
C SER A 118 -4.54 25.40 -19.14
N SER A 119 -4.74 26.08 -20.27
CA SER A 119 -3.68 26.26 -21.27
C SER A 119 -2.51 27.12 -20.77
N SER A 120 -2.70 27.87 -19.68
CA SER A 120 -1.69 28.70 -19.04
C SER A 120 -0.86 27.98 -17.99
N ASP A 121 -1.23 26.75 -17.60
CA ASP A 121 -0.55 26.04 -16.52
C ASP A 121 0.89 25.69 -16.92
N ARG A 122 1.83 25.92 -16.00
CA ARG A 122 3.23 25.61 -16.21
C ARG A 122 3.44 24.10 -16.37
N LEU A 123 2.81 23.32 -15.50
CA LEU A 123 2.90 21.87 -15.45
C LEU A 123 1.63 21.23 -16.01
N ALA A 124 1.79 20.08 -16.66
CA ALA A 124 0.71 19.18 -17.03
C ALA A 124 0.96 17.80 -16.39
N PHE A 125 -0.11 17.06 -16.12
CA PHE A 125 0.02 15.68 -15.69
C PHE A 125 0.31 14.79 -16.90
N LEU A 126 1.32 13.92 -16.77
CA LEU A 126 1.62 12.87 -17.73
C LEU A 126 1.79 11.55 -16.95
N PRO A 127 1.10 10.45 -17.32
CA PRO A 127 1.27 9.16 -16.65
C PRO A 127 2.73 8.68 -16.66
N PHE A 128 3.08 7.88 -15.66
CA PHE A 128 4.48 7.53 -15.35
C PHE A 128 5.26 6.95 -16.53
N GLU A 129 4.63 6.06 -17.30
CA GLU A 129 5.32 5.36 -18.37
C GLU A 129 5.60 6.25 -19.58
N GLU A 130 4.78 7.27 -19.78
CA GLU A 130 4.89 8.27 -20.82
C GLU A 130 5.86 9.40 -20.42
N ALA A 131 6.10 9.58 -19.12
CA ALA A 131 7.04 10.56 -18.58
C ALA A 131 8.50 10.06 -18.53
N ARG A 132 8.78 8.81 -18.91
CA ARG A 132 10.12 8.19 -18.74
C ARG A 132 11.26 8.94 -19.44
N ASP A 133 10.99 9.44 -20.64
CA ASP A 133 11.99 10.11 -21.47
C ASP A 133 11.84 11.64 -21.46
N VAL A 134 10.97 12.16 -20.58
CA VAL A 134 10.62 13.58 -20.53
C VAL A 134 10.89 14.13 -19.12
N PRO A 135 11.66 15.22 -18.97
CA PRO A 135 11.94 15.82 -17.67
C PRO A 135 10.65 16.09 -16.88
N ASN A 136 10.58 15.53 -15.67
CA ASN A 136 9.37 15.53 -14.85
C ASN A 136 9.66 15.72 -13.34
N ILE A 137 8.63 16.12 -12.60
CA ILE A 137 8.53 15.95 -11.14
C ILE A 137 7.74 14.67 -10.89
N SER A 138 8.30 13.72 -10.12
CA SER A 138 7.53 12.59 -9.62
C SER A 138 6.88 12.97 -8.29
N ALA A 139 5.55 12.91 -8.23
CA ALA A 139 4.75 13.27 -7.08
C ALA A 139 3.96 12.05 -6.63
N ASP A 140 4.13 11.67 -5.37
CA ASP A 140 3.54 10.44 -4.81
C ASP A 140 3.76 9.21 -5.69
N ALA A 141 5.02 8.97 -6.04
CA ALA A 141 5.44 7.80 -6.76
C ALA A 141 6.95 7.62 -6.58
N ILE A 142 7.46 6.52 -7.11
CA ILE A 142 8.90 6.37 -7.32
C ILE A 142 9.41 7.29 -8.44
N HIS A 143 10.71 7.30 -8.70
CA HIS A 143 11.33 8.09 -9.76
C HIS A 143 11.65 7.24 -10.99
N ASN A 144 11.65 7.88 -12.17
CA ASN A 144 12.18 7.31 -13.40
C ASN A 144 13.49 8.04 -13.80
N ILE A 145 14.11 7.61 -14.90
CA ILE A 145 15.37 8.17 -15.38
C ILE A 145 15.31 9.67 -15.72
N ALA A 146 14.15 10.19 -16.14
CA ALA A 146 13.98 11.61 -16.45
C ALA A 146 13.49 12.45 -15.27
N THR A 147 13.17 11.84 -14.12
CA THR A 147 12.72 12.54 -12.91
C THR A 147 13.82 13.48 -12.38
N GLN A 148 13.53 14.78 -12.35
CA GLN A 148 14.44 15.82 -11.83
C GLN A 148 14.21 16.11 -10.34
N LEU A 149 13.01 15.83 -9.84
CA LEU A 149 12.63 16.01 -8.44
C LEU A 149 11.61 14.94 -8.05
N THR A 150 11.80 14.34 -6.87
CA THR A 150 10.84 13.41 -6.25
C THR A 150 10.22 14.08 -5.03
N LEU A 151 8.89 13.98 -4.90
CA LEU A 151 8.11 14.43 -3.76
C LEU A 151 7.14 13.30 -3.37
N SER A 152 7.65 12.33 -2.61
CA SER A 152 6.92 11.15 -2.19
C SER A 152 7.35 10.67 -0.81
N HIS A 153 6.44 10.04 -0.07
CA HIS A 153 6.73 9.28 1.15
C HIS A 153 6.92 7.76 0.92
N TRP A 154 6.88 7.30 -0.34
CA TRP A 154 7.03 5.89 -0.67
C TRP A 154 8.40 5.36 -0.24
N PRO A 155 8.54 4.06 0.08
CA PRO A 155 9.82 3.51 0.52
C PRO A 155 10.97 3.72 -0.49
N ALA A 156 12.13 4.16 0.00
CA ALA A 156 13.30 4.51 -0.82
C ALA A 156 13.07 5.61 -1.87
N ASN A 157 12.09 6.49 -1.67
CA ASN A 157 11.97 7.73 -2.44
C ASN A 157 13.29 8.54 -2.40
N ARG A 158 13.46 9.39 -3.43
CA ARG A 158 14.56 10.36 -3.53
C ARG A 158 14.14 11.77 -3.08
N THR A 159 13.10 11.89 -2.27
CA THR A 159 12.63 13.19 -1.77
C THR A 159 13.73 13.87 -0.97
N PRO A 160 14.14 15.11 -1.32
CA PRO A 160 15.15 15.84 -0.55
C PRO A 160 14.74 15.95 0.92
N ALA A 161 15.69 15.75 1.84
CA ALA A 161 15.40 15.69 3.28
C ALA A 161 14.62 16.91 3.80
N ARG A 162 14.88 18.11 3.27
CA ARG A 162 14.18 19.36 3.62
C ARG A 162 12.69 19.37 3.21
N TYR A 163 12.28 18.50 2.30
CA TYR A 163 10.89 18.37 1.83
C TYR A 163 10.21 17.09 2.30
N LYS A 164 10.93 16.10 2.85
CA LYS A 164 10.30 14.86 3.36
C LYS A 164 9.20 15.20 4.36
N ALA A 165 8.08 14.49 4.32
CA ALA A 165 6.97 14.61 5.25
C ALA A 165 6.28 13.24 5.41
N ASN A 166 5.24 13.16 6.23
CA ASN A 166 4.50 11.91 6.42
C ASN A 166 3.61 11.58 5.21
N LEU A 167 3.19 12.59 4.45
CA LEU A 167 2.40 12.45 3.21
C LEU A 167 3.17 13.06 2.03
N SER A 168 2.92 12.53 0.84
CA SER A 168 3.47 13.08 -0.40
C SER A 168 2.94 14.50 -0.64
N THR A 169 1.66 14.76 -0.35
CA THR A 169 1.05 16.09 -0.44
C THR A 169 1.70 17.09 0.51
N GLU A 170 2.00 16.68 1.74
CA GLU A 170 2.74 17.54 2.69
C GLU A 170 4.14 17.86 2.17
N SER A 171 4.80 16.88 1.52
CA SER A 171 6.11 17.08 0.91
C SER A 171 6.05 18.09 -0.24
N VAL A 172 4.99 18.04 -1.06
CA VAL A 172 4.71 19.04 -2.10
C VAL A 172 4.51 20.43 -1.51
N PHE A 173 3.72 20.60 -0.45
CA PHE A 173 3.54 21.92 0.18
C PHE A 173 4.81 22.48 0.82
N ARG A 174 5.68 21.63 1.39
CA ARG A 174 7.01 22.05 1.86
C ARG A 174 7.84 22.57 0.69
N PHE A 175 7.84 21.86 -0.44
CA PHE A 175 8.54 22.31 -1.66
C PHE A 175 7.98 23.63 -2.20
N LEU A 176 6.65 23.75 -2.34
CA LEU A 176 5.98 24.95 -2.85
C LEU A 176 6.17 26.20 -1.98
N SER A 177 6.51 26.03 -0.70
CA SER A 177 6.78 27.15 0.21
C SER A 177 8.22 27.68 0.12
N ASP A 178 9.16 26.84 -0.33
CA ASP A 178 10.59 27.17 -0.45
C ASP A 178 10.92 27.65 -1.88
N MET A 179 10.50 26.89 -2.91
CA MET A 179 10.67 27.17 -4.35
C MET A 179 12.10 27.51 -4.81
N SER A 180 13.11 27.34 -3.95
CA SER A 180 14.50 27.75 -4.20
C SER A 180 15.18 26.99 -5.35
N GLU A 181 14.79 25.74 -5.59
CA GLU A 181 15.35 24.85 -6.62
C GLU A 181 14.23 24.23 -7.48
N TYR A 182 13.34 25.06 -8.04
CA TYR A 182 12.28 24.54 -8.92
C TYR A 182 12.88 24.09 -10.27
N PRO A 183 12.82 22.78 -10.62
CA PRO A 183 13.45 22.28 -11.84
C PRO A 183 12.76 22.82 -13.10
N ASP A 184 13.50 23.03 -14.18
CA ASP A 184 12.93 23.47 -15.47
C ASP A 184 12.26 22.30 -16.19
N VAL A 185 11.07 21.95 -15.71
CA VAL A 185 10.24 20.86 -16.22
C VAL A 185 8.82 21.34 -16.53
N ARG A 186 8.13 20.58 -17.38
CA ARG A 186 6.77 20.86 -17.85
C ARG A 186 5.75 19.80 -17.42
N HIS A 187 6.21 18.72 -16.79
CA HIS A 187 5.35 17.60 -16.44
C HIS A 187 5.50 17.22 -14.96
N VAL A 188 4.38 16.82 -14.38
CA VAL A 188 4.30 16.08 -13.13
C VAL A 188 3.77 14.68 -13.44
N THR A 189 4.24 13.68 -12.70
CA THR A 189 3.87 12.28 -12.93
C THR A 189 3.65 11.52 -11.62
N THR A 190 2.84 10.45 -11.69
CA THR A 190 2.65 9.41 -10.68
C THR A 190 2.35 8.09 -11.38
N ASP A 191 2.70 6.97 -10.74
CA ASP A 191 2.55 5.59 -11.25
C ASP A 191 1.25 4.90 -10.82
N HIS A 192 0.45 5.55 -9.97
CA HIS A 192 -0.83 5.03 -9.52
C HIS A 192 -1.83 6.17 -9.30
N PHE A 193 -3.03 5.82 -8.83
CA PHE A 193 -4.05 6.77 -8.45
C PHE A 193 -4.55 6.48 -7.03
N ASP A 194 -4.42 7.48 -6.17
CA ASP A 194 -5.14 7.61 -4.91
C ASP A 194 -5.34 9.10 -4.58
N LEU A 195 -5.76 9.40 -3.35
CA LEU A 195 -6.05 10.78 -2.95
C LEU A 195 -4.79 11.57 -2.57
N ASP A 196 -3.72 10.94 -2.09
CA ASP A 196 -2.46 11.65 -1.80
C ASP A 196 -1.77 12.04 -3.12
N GLY A 197 -1.73 11.12 -4.10
CA GLY A 197 -1.23 11.40 -5.44
C GLY A 197 -2.07 12.42 -6.20
N LEU A 198 -3.40 12.35 -6.10
CA LEU A 198 -4.28 13.37 -6.70
C LEU A 198 -4.01 14.76 -6.10
N ALA A 199 -3.96 14.89 -4.78
CA ALA A 199 -3.71 16.17 -4.11
C ALA A 199 -2.29 16.71 -4.39
N SER A 200 -1.30 15.83 -4.44
CA SER A 200 0.10 16.16 -4.78
C SER A 200 0.24 16.70 -6.20
N VAL A 201 -0.31 15.98 -7.19
CA VAL A 201 -0.30 16.41 -8.60
C VAL A 201 -1.08 17.71 -8.78
N TYR A 202 -2.25 17.83 -8.14
CA TYR A 202 -3.06 19.04 -8.20
C TYR A 202 -2.31 20.27 -7.67
N ALA A 203 -1.64 20.13 -6.52
CA ALA A 203 -0.89 21.23 -5.92
C ALA A 203 0.29 21.70 -6.78
N LEU A 204 0.91 20.81 -7.55
CA LEU A 204 1.97 21.17 -8.49
C LEU A 204 1.43 21.87 -9.77
N ILE A 205 0.27 21.45 -10.28
CA ILE A 205 -0.35 22.05 -11.48
C ILE A 205 -0.96 23.42 -11.18
N ALA A 206 -1.67 23.55 -10.05
CA ALA A 206 -2.42 24.74 -9.66
C ALA A 206 -1.99 25.28 -8.28
N PRO A 207 -0.71 25.72 -8.12
CA PRO A 207 -0.12 26.00 -6.80
C PRO A 207 -0.83 27.10 -6.02
N ASP A 208 -1.20 28.21 -6.66
CA ASP A 208 -1.86 29.33 -5.98
C ASP A 208 -3.23 28.93 -5.40
N HIS A 209 -4.00 28.12 -6.15
CA HIS A 209 -5.31 27.64 -5.71
C HIS A 209 -5.18 26.52 -4.67
N ALA A 210 -4.22 25.63 -4.84
CA ALA A 210 -3.94 24.60 -3.85
C ALA A 210 -3.46 25.20 -2.52
N GLN A 211 -2.64 26.25 -2.56
CA GLN A 211 -2.14 26.92 -1.34
C GLN A 211 -3.28 27.55 -0.53
N SER A 212 -4.33 28.10 -1.17
CA SER A 212 -5.50 28.62 -0.45
C SER A 212 -6.34 27.50 0.23
N HIS A 213 -6.13 26.24 -0.18
CA HIS A 213 -6.80 25.06 0.36
C HIS A 213 -5.83 24.07 1.05
N GLY A 214 -4.61 24.50 1.38
CA GLY A 214 -3.52 23.58 1.70
C GLY A 214 -3.82 22.55 2.80
N GLN A 215 -4.36 23.00 3.93
CA GLN A 215 -4.72 22.09 5.03
C GLN A 215 -5.84 21.11 4.65
N LEU A 216 -6.82 21.55 3.85
CA LEU A 216 -7.91 20.68 3.40
C LEU A 216 -7.37 19.58 2.47
N LEU A 217 -6.44 19.91 1.58
CA LEU A 217 -5.79 18.94 0.70
C LEU A 217 -4.94 17.93 1.49
N VAL A 218 -4.19 18.38 2.50
CA VAL A 218 -3.44 17.50 3.41
C VAL A 218 -4.38 16.56 4.18
N ASP A 219 -5.51 17.06 4.67
CA ASP A 219 -6.48 16.22 5.37
C ASP A 219 -7.14 15.19 4.41
N VAL A 220 -7.40 15.56 3.15
CA VAL A 220 -7.89 14.64 2.12
C VAL A 220 -6.88 13.53 1.81
N ALA A 221 -5.61 13.89 1.61
CA ALA A 221 -4.51 12.94 1.42
C ALA A 221 -4.42 11.96 2.61
N ARG A 222 -4.52 12.49 3.84
CA ARG A 222 -4.51 11.68 5.06
C ARG A 222 -5.68 10.68 5.12
N PHE A 223 -6.88 11.08 4.68
CA PHE A 223 -8.01 10.16 4.58
C PHE A 223 -7.83 9.10 3.49
N GLY A 224 -7.09 9.40 2.42
CA GLY A 224 -6.72 8.43 1.38
C GLY A 224 -5.80 7.33 1.91
N ASP A 225 -4.63 7.73 2.40
CA ASP A 225 -3.54 6.78 2.70
C ASP A 225 -3.67 6.15 4.07
N PHE A 226 -3.92 6.99 5.08
CA PHE A 226 -3.95 6.54 6.47
C PHE A 226 -5.36 6.22 6.95
N ALA A 227 -6.38 6.56 6.16
CA ALA A 227 -7.78 6.44 6.54
C ALA A 227 -8.01 6.96 7.96
N CYS A 228 -7.52 8.16 8.29
CA CYS A 228 -7.68 8.72 9.63
C CYS A 228 -7.81 10.25 9.58
N GLY A 229 -8.38 10.82 10.65
CA GLY A 229 -8.62 12.25 10.77
C GLY A 229 -10.02 12.57 11.29
N HIS A 230 -10.21 13.85 11.68
CA HIS A 230 -11.45 14.34 12.30
C HIS A 230 -12.10 15.50 11.54
N ASN A 231 -11.49 16.00 10.46
CA ASN A 231 -12.06 17.08 9.67
C ASN A 231 -13.22 16.58 8.82
N THR A 232 -14.45 16.95 9.19
CA THR A 232 -15.67 16.53 8.49
C THR A 232 -15.69 16.96 7.02
N LYS A 233 -15.27 18.19 6.70
CA LYS A 233 -15.25 18.67 5.31
C LYS A 233 -14.28 17.84 4.47
N ALA A 234 -13.08 17.58 5.00
CA ALA A 234 -12.08 16.76 4.31
C ALA A 234 -12.57 15.31 4.11
N ARG A 235 -13.22 14.72 5.11
CA ARG A 235 -13.75 13.36 5.02
C ARG A 235 -14.86 13.23 3.99
N GLN A 236 -15.81 14.17 3.97
CA GLN A 236 -16.86 14.24 2.95
C GLN A 236 -16.28 14.46 1.55
N LEU A 237 -15.25 15.31 1.43
CA LEU A 237 -14.53 15.51 0.18
C LEU A 237 -13.82 14.24 -0.29
N ALA A 238 -13.11 13.53 0.60
CA ALA A 238 -12.47 12.25 0.28
C ALA A 238 -13.49 11.20 -0.18
N PHE A 239 -14.66 11.10 0.47
CA PHE A 239 -15.74 10.23 0.02
C PHE A 239 -16.30 10.62 -1.35
N ALA A 240 -16.50 11.92 -1.58
CA ALA A 240 -16.97 12.41 -2.87
C ALA A 240 -15.98 12.11 -4.00
N LEU A 241 -14.69 12.34 -3.77
CA LEU A 241 -13.63 12.03 -4.74
C LEU A 241 -13.54 10.52 -5.02
N ASN A 242 -13.61 9.67 -3.99
CA ASN A 242 -13.64 8.22 -4.17
C ASN A 242 -14.85 7.75 -4.97
N THR A 243 -16.04 8.35 -4.75
CA THR A 243 -17.24 8.06 -5.54
C THR A 243 -17.05 8.44 -7.01
N ILE A 244 -16.49 9.61 -7.30
CA ILE A 244 -16.21 10.04 -8.67
C ILE A 244 -15.17 9.12 -9.32
N ALA A 245 -14.07 8.80 -8.63
CA ALA A 245 -13.03 7.91 -9.14
C ALA A 245 -13.57 6.50 -9.45
N ALA A 246 -14.45 5.96 -8.60
CA ALA A 246 -15.12 4.70 -8.84
C ALA A 246 -16.04 4.78 -10.07
N GLN A 247 -16.85 5.83 -10.19
CA GLN A 247 -17.71 6.06 -11.36
C GLN A 247 -16.90 6.16 -12.66
N THR A 248 -15.79 6.90 -12.63
CA THR A 248 -14.87 7.01 -13.77
C THR A 248 -14.28 5.66 -14.13
N SER A 249 -13.79 4.91 -13.15
CA SER A 249 -13.24 3.56 -13.36
C SER A 249 -14.27 2.62 -13.99
N HIS A 250 -15.53 2.66 -13.53
CA HIS A 250 -16.63 1.90 -14.11
C HIS A 250 -16.96 2.33 -15.54
N ALA A 251 -16.98 3.64 -15.81
CA ALA A 251 -17.28 4.19 -17.14
C ALA A 251 -16.17 3.86 -18.16
N THR A 252 -14.91 3.85 -17.73
CA THR A 252 -13.78 3.46 -18.58
C THR A 252 -13.75 1.97 -18.88
N GLY A 253 -14.40 1.13 -18.06
CA GLY A 253 -14.40 -0.32 -18.22
C GLY A 253 -13.00 -0.93 -18.08
N MET A 254 -12.79 -2.10 -18.70
CA MET A 254 -11.51 -2.80 -18.68
C MET A 254 -10.56 -2.27 -19.76
N ILE A 255 -10.09 -1.02 -19.63
CA ILE A 255 -8.95 -0.55 -20.43
C ILE A 255 -7.72 -1.36 -19.98
N PRO A 256 -7.09 -2.19 -20.82
CA PRO A 256 -5.99 -3.04 -20.38
C PRO A 256 -4.70 -2.26 -20.10
N ASN A 257 -4.57 -1.06 -20.68
CA ASN A 257 -3.42 -0.18 -20.51
C ASN A 257 -3.63 0.72 -19.29
N GLU A 258 -2.78 0.56 -18.28
CA GLU A 258 -2.91 1.30 -17.02
C GLU A 258 -2.63 2.79 -17.19
N SER A 259 -1.68 3.20 -18.02
CA SER A 259 -1.43 4.62 -18.29
C SER A 259 -2.66 5.33 -18.86
N LEU A 260 -3.43 4.67 -19.74
CA LEU A 260 -4.70 5.18 -20.24
C LEU A 260 -5.77 5.26 -19.13
N ARG A 261 -5.80 4.28 -18.21
CA ARG A 261 -6.71 4.32 -17.04
C ARG A 261 -6.38 5.47 -16.10
N ILE A 262 -5.11 5.61 -15.72
CA ILE A 262 -4.61 6.68 -14.87
C ILE A 262 -4.87 8.04 -15.54
N THR A 263 -4.60 8.18 -16.83
CA THR A 263 -4.89 9.42 -17.57
C THR A 263 -6.36 9.78 -17.56
N ALA A 264 -7.26 8.81 -17.78
CA ALA A 264 -8.70 9.03 -17.73
C ALA A 264 -9.17 9.45 -16.33
N LEU A 265 -8.61 8.85 -15.28
CA LEU A 265 -8.84 9.24 -13.89
C LEU A 265 -8.40 10.69 -13.66
N PHE A 266 -7.13 11.03 -13.90
CA PHE A 266 -6.64 12.40 -13.69
C PHE A 266 -7.35 13.44 -14.56
N SER A 267 -7.74 13.10 -15.79
CA SER A 267 -8.52 13.98 -16.67
C SER A 267 -9.88 14.36 -16.08
N THR A 268 -10.49 13.45 -15.32
CA THR A 268 -11.78 13.69 -14.66
C THR A 268 -11.58 14.30 -13.27
N MET A 269 -10.60 13.80 -12.52
CA MET A 269 -10.42 14.08 -11.11
C MET A 269 -9.78 15.45 -10.85
N LEU A 270 -8.88 15.95 -11.72
CA LEU A 270 -8.25 17.25 -11.51
C LEU A 270 -9.27 18.41 -11.58
N PRO A 271 -10.13 18.52 -12.61
CA PRO A 271 -11.19 19.54 -12.63
C PRO A 271 -12.21 19.35 -11.49
N ALA A 272 -12.61 18.09 -11.22
CA ALA A 272 -13.56 17.80 -10.15
C ALA A 272 -13.02 18.23 -8.78
N LEU A 273 -11.74 17.95 -8.48
CA LEU A 273 -11.10 18.41 -7.25
C LEU A 273 -11.13 19.93 -7.16
N ARG A 274 -10.75 20.65 -8.22
CA ARG A 274 -10.80 22.12 -8.26
C ARG A 274 -12.19 22.65 -7.87
N ASP A 275 -13.22 22.16 -8.54
CA ASP A 275 -14.60 22.61 -8.32
C ASP A 275 -15.10 22.27 -6.90
N LEU A 276 -14.73 21.09 -6.39
CA LEU A 276 -15.11 20.63 -5.06
C LEU A 276 -14.36 21.34 -3.92
N LEU A 277 -13.19 21.90 -4.17
CA LEU A 277 -12.49 22.74 -3.18
C LEU A 277 -13.23 24.07 -2.98
N ASP A 278 -13.72 24.66 -4.08
CA ASP A 278 -14.39 25.98 -4.09
C ASP A 278 -15.86 25.93 -3.64
N VAL A 279 -16.50 24.76 -3.72
CA VAL A 279 -17.91 24.62 -3.32
C VAL A 279 -18.09 24.74 -1.81
N SER A 280 -19.12 25.47 -1.38
CA SER A 280 -19.48 25.59 0.03
C SER A 280 -20.12 24.31 0.58
N VAL A 281 -20.89 23.60 -0.25
CA VAL A 281 -21.59 22.37 0.09
C VAL A 281 -21.42 21.35 -1.05
N ILE A 282 -20.81 20.22 -0.73
CA ILE A 282 -20.64 19.11 -1.69
C ILE A 282 -21.97 18.39 -1.84
N HIS A 283 -22.38 18.11 -3.07
CA HIS A 283 -23.61 17.39 -3.35
C HIS A 283 -23.64 16.02 -2.64
N ASP A 284 -24.56 15.88 -1.69
CA ASP A 284 -24.63 14.76 -0.77
C ASP A 284 -24.63 13.36 -1.43
N ALA A 285 -25.18 13.22 -2.64
CA ALA A 285 -25.17 11.93 -3.34
C ALA A 285 -23.75 11.37 -3.57
N LEU A 286 -22.71 12.20 -3.48
CA LEU A 286 -21.32 11.79 -3.64
C LEU A 286 -20.70 11.21 -2.35
N TRP A 287 -21.22 11.56 -1.17
CA TRP A 287 -20.56 11.22 0.10
C TRP A 287 -21.48 10.64 1.18
N ARG A 288 -22.80 10.86 1.11
CA ARG A 288 -23.76 10.54 2.19
C ARG A 288 -23.79 9.06 2.56
N ASP A 289 -23.67 8.16 1.59
CA ASP A 289 -23.71 6.73 1.86
C ASP A 289 -22.44 6.24 2.57
N ALA A 290 -21.27 6.72 2.13
CA ALA A 290 -20.00 6.45 2.80
C ALA A 290 -19.94 7.08 4.20
N GLU A 291 -20.50 8.28 4.36
CA GLU A 291 -20.68 8.92 5.66
C GLU A 291 -21.54 8.11 6.60
N ARG A 292 -22.73 7.69 6.13
CA ARG A 292 -23.63 6.86 6.93
C ARG A 292 -22.94 5.58 7.36
N HIS A 293 -22.24 4.91 6.45
CA HIS A 293 -21.48 3.71 6.77
C HIS A 293 -20.38 3.94 7.82
N HIS A 294 -19.65 5.06 7.71
CA HIS A 294 -18.65 5.45 8.71
C HIS A 294 -19.30 5.74 10.08
N MET A 295 -20.39 6.52 10.12
CA MET A 295 -21.13 6.83 11.34
C MET A 295 -21.76 5.60 12.00
N GLU A 296 -22.26 4.65 11.20
CA GLU A 296 -22.74 3.35 11.70
C GLU A 296 -21.60 2.55 12.36
N THR A 297 -20.40 2.60 11.78
CA THR A 297 -19.20 1.97 12.37
C THR A 297 -18.79 2.68 13.67
N GLU A 298 -18.76 4.01 13.69
CA GLU A 298 -18.50 4.80 14.91
C GLU A 298 -19.48 4.43 16.04
N ALA A 299 -20.79 4.41 15.73
CA ALA A 299 -21.83 4.05 16.70
C ALA A 299 -21.69 2.60 17.21
N LEU A 300 -21.25 1.67 16.35
CA LEU A 300 -20.90 0.31 16.78
C LEU A 300 -19.74 0.33 17.76
N LEU A 301 -18.66 1.05 17.48
CA LEU A 301 -17.47 1.07 18.33
C LEU A 301 -17.68 1.80 19.67
N ASP A 302 -18.68 2.70 19.75
CA ASP A 302 -19.08 3.37 20.99
C ASP A 302 -20.05 2.52 21.86
N SER A 303 -20.48 1.36 21.36
CA SER A 303 -21.31 0.41 22.09
C SER A 303 -20.60 -0.17 23.31
N GLN A 304 -21.32 -0.36 24.42
CA GLN A 304 -20.81 -1.03 25.61
C GLN A 304 -20.40 -2.49 25.38
N ASN A 305 -20.85 -3.10 24.27
CA ASN A 305 -20.52 -4.47 23.90
C ASN A 305 -19.22 -4.58 23.07
N VAL A 306 -18.58 -3.46 22.76
CA VAL A 306 -17.26 -3.43 22.11
C VAL A 306 -16.18 -3.22 23.17
N THR A 307 -15.12 -4.02 23.10
CA THR A 307 -13.94 -3.86 23.94
C THR A 307 -12.72 -3.60 23.08
N VAL A 308 -11.90 -2.62 23.48
CA VAL A 308 -10.63 -2.31 22.82
C VAL A 308 -9.49 -2.61 23.78
N GLU A 309 -8.66 -3.59 23.44
CA GLU A 309 -7.41 -3.89 24.15
C GLU A 309 -6.25 -3.28 23.37
N GLN A 310 -5.31 -2.62 24.05
CA GLN A 310 -4.12 -2.05 23.42
C GLN A 310 -2.85 -2.60 24.08
N TYR A 311 -1.91 -3.04 23.25
CA TYR A 311 -0.64 -3.62 23.63
C TYR A 311 0.50 -2.88 22.91
N PRO A 312 0.87 -1.66 23.37
CA PRO A 312 1.87 -0.83 22.69
C PRO A 312 3.25 -1.50 22.56
N GLU A 313 3.63 -2.34 23.51
CA GLU A 313 4.91 -3.06 23.55
C GLU A 313 5.08 -4.06 22.39
N ILE A 314 3.97 -4.53 21.82
CA ILE A 314 3.96 -5.38 20.63
C ILE A 314 3.29 -4.72 19.41
N ASP A 315 2.92 -3.44 19.52
CA ASP A 315 2.26 -2.65 18.48
C ASP A 315 0.93 -3.26 17.98
N LEU A 316 0.09 -3.72 18.92
CA LEU A 316 -1.17 -4.41 18.64
C LEU A 316 -2.37 -3.73 19.33
N ALA A 317 -3.40 -3.40 18.56
CA ALA A 317 -4.74 -3.11 19.07
C ALA A 317 -5.71 -4.24 18.71
N ILE A 318 -6.56 -4.65 19.65
CA ILE A 318 -7.58 -5.67 19.45
C ILE A 318 -8.96 -5.06 19.70
N PHE A 319 -9.80 -5.09 18.68
CA PHE A 319 -11.19 -4.67 18.74
C PHE A 319 -12.08 -5.91 18.81
N ARG A 320 -12.71 -6.14 19.95
CA ARG A 320 -13.69 -7.20 20.14
C ARG A 320 -15.07 -6.68 19.82
N LEU A 321 -15.68 -7.25 18.78
CA LEU A 321 -16.95 -6.82 18.21
C LEU A 321 -18.03 -7.87 18.49
N PRO A 322 -19.26 -7.46 18.82
CA PRO A 322 -20.38 -8.39 18.97
C PRO A 322 -20.76 -8.99 17.61
N THR A 323 -20.76 -10.32 17.50
CA THR A 323 -21.02 -11.06 16.25
C THR A 323 -22.32 -10.65 15.56
N SER A 324 -23.36 -10.33 16.32
CA SER A 324 -24.67 -9.89 15.80
C SER A 324 -24.63 -8.59 15.00
N ASN A 325 -23.58 -7.77 15.16
CA ASN A 325 -23.45 -6.46 14.56
C ASN A 325 -22.39 -6.41 13.46
N VAL A 326 -21.69 -7.51 13.23
CA VAL A 326 -20.73 -7.64 12.14
C VAL A 326 -21.44 -8.31 10.96
N PRO A 327 -21.47 -7.68 9.77
CA PRO A 327 -22.10 -8.28 8.60
C PRO A 327 -21.42 -9.61 8.27
N TYR A 328 -22.14 -10.73 8.39
CA TYR A 328 -21.62 -12.00 7.90
C TYR A 328 -21.63 -11.98 6.37
N VAL A 329 -20.44 -11.93 5.79
CA VAL A 329 -20.25 -12.03 4.34
C VAL A 329 -19.47 -13.31 4.05
N ARG A 330 -19.98 -14.12 3.10
CA ARG A 330 -19.30 -15.36 2.68
C ARG A 330 -17.90 -15.06 2.18
N ILE A 331 -17.74 -13.99 1.42
CA ILE A 331 -16.45 -13.49 0.94
C ILE A 331 -15.87 -12.63 2.06
N PRO A 332 -14.66 -12.94 2.56
CA PRO A 332 -14.01 -12.15 3.59
C PRO A 332 -13.79 -10.72 3.09
N GLN A 333 -14.17 -9.73 3.92
CA GLN A 333 -13.94 -8.32 3.64
C GLN A 333 -12.89 -7.76 4.60
N ARG A 334 -12.11 -6.79 4.13
CA ARG A 334 -11.21 -5.99 4.99
C ARG A 334 -12.07 -5.32 6.07
N TYR A 335 -11.57 -5.32 7.31
CA TYR A 335 -12.29 -4.77 8.46
C TYR A 335 -13.73 -5.30 8.62
N PHE A 336 -14.02 -6.53 8.16
CA PHE A 336 -15.38 -7.08 8.08
C PHE A 336 -16.41 -6.21 7.33
N GLY A 337 -15.94 -5.40 6.38
CA GLY A 337 -16.78 -4.46 5.64
C GLY A 337 -17.16 -3.22 6.42
N LEU A 338 -16.55 -2.97 7.58
CA LEU A 338 -16.71 -1.75 8.38
C LEU A 338 -15.72 -0.67 7.93
N SER A 339 -15.99 0.58 8.32
CA SER A 339 -15.12 1.71 8.00
C SER A 339 -13.80 1.64 8.76
N SER A 340 -12.68 1.48 8.04
CA SER A 340 -11.32 1.50 8.62
C SER A 340 -11.02 2.79 9.39
N ILE A 341 -11.61 3.92 8.96
CA ILE A 341 -11.46 5.23 9.61
C ILE A 341 -11.80 5.18 11.09
N ALA A 342 -12.86 4.46 11.44
CA ALA A 342 -13.30 4.39 12.82
C ALA A 342 -12.32 3.64 13.73
N PHE A 343 -11.64 2.63 13.19
CA PHE A 343 -10.61 1.88 13.93
C PHE A 343 -9.33 2.70 14.04
N HIS A 344 -8.88 3.30 12.94
CA HIS A 344 -7.61 4.04 12.88
C HIS A 344 -7.62 5.29 13.76
N ASN A 345 -8.78 5.94 13.93
CA ASN A 345 -8.93 7.08 14.84
C ASN A 345 -8.88 6.71 16.34
N ARG A 346 -9.06 5.43 16.70
CA ARG A 346 -9.10 4.96 18.11
C ARG A 346 -7.78 4.43 18.64
N THR A 347 -6.78 4.24 17.79
CA THR A 347 -5.48 3.72 18.20
C THR A 347 -4.35 4.21 17.29
N PRO A 348 -3.18 4.55 17.84
CA PRO A 348 -1.99 4.84 17.05
C PRO A 348 -1.23 3.57 16.60
N LEU A 349 -1.65 2.39 17.07
CA LEU A 349 -0.91 1.14 16.83
C LEU A 349 -1.09 0.66 15.38
N SER A 350 -0.05 0.06 14.82
CA SER A 350 0.01 -0.31 13.39
C SER A 350 -0.49 -1.71 13.07
N THR A 351 -0.56 -2.61 14.05
CA THR A 351 -1.25 -3.91 13.88
C THR A 351 -2.61 -3.85 14.57
N ILE A 352 -3.67 -4.12 13.81
CA ILE A 352 -5.06 -4.10 14.30
C ILE A 352 -5.67 -5.48 14.09
N ALA A 353 -6.20 -6.09 15.15
CA ALA A 353 -7.02 -7.29 15.07
C ALA A 353 -8.48 -6.96 15.36
N LEU A 354 -9.39 -7.32 14.46
CA LEU A 354 -10.83 -7.30 14.70
C LEU A 354 -11.27 -8.72 14.99
N VAL A 355 -11.95 -8.89 16.12
CA VAL A 355 -12.27 -10.19 16.70
C VAL A 355 -13.77 -10.26 16.96
N THR A 356 -14.42 -11.32 16.48
CA THR A 356 -15.79 -11.70 16.85
C THR A 356 -15.76 -13.00 17.65
N GLN A 357 -16.92 -13.58 17.97
CA GLN A 357 -16.96 -14.87 18.65
C GLN A 357 -16.29 -16.00 17.84
N ASP A 358 -16.42 -15.98 16.51
CA ASP A 358 -16.04 -17.11 15.65
C ASP A 358 -15.12 -16.73 14.46
N ASP A 359 -14.79 -15.44 14.29
CA ASP A 359 -13.94 -14.95 13.20
C ASP A 359 -12.96 -13.88 13.68
N ILE A 360 -11.81 -13.81 13.03
CA ILE A 360 -10.75 -12.83 13.29
C ILE A 360 -10.13 -12.37 11.98
N VAL A 361 -9.90 -11.05 11.87
CA VAL A 361 -9.12 -10.45 10.79
C VAL A 361 -8.05 -9.54 11.38
N ILE A 362 -6.82 -9.68 10.90
CA ILE A 362 -5.66 -8.92 11.35
C ILE A 362 -5.17 -8.07 10.18
N HIS A 363 -4.96 -6.79 10.42
CA HIS A 363 -4.46 -5.82 9.46
C HIS A 363 -3.16 -5.21 9.97
N GLN A 364 -2.20 -5.02 9.06
CA GLN A 364 -1.10 -4.08 9.29
C GLN A 364 -1.35 -2.82 8.49
N ARG A 365 -1.31 -1.66 9.15
CA ARG A 365 -1.72 -0.37 8.58
C ARG A 365 -0.67 0.19 7.62
N TYR A 366 -1.13 1.08 6.74
CA TYR A 366 -0.35 1.73 5.70
C TYR A 366 0.91 2.42 6.24
N GLU A 367 0.82 3.03 7.42
CA GLU A 367 1.92 3.74 8.10
C GLU A 367 3.14 2.85 8.36
N GLY A 368 2.96 1.53 8.49
CA GLY A 368 4.07 0.58 8.61
C GLY A 368 4.74 0.22 7.27
N TRP A 369 4.18 0.68 6.14
CA TRP A 369 4.70 0.44 4.80
C TRP A 369 5.51 1.60 4.25
N VAL A 370 5.13 2.85 4.53
CA VAL A 370 5.74 4.08 3.99
C VAL A 370 6.84 4.68 4.87
N GLU A 371 7.69 5.50 4.28
CA GLU A 371 8.67 6.28 5.03
C GLU A 371 7.99 7.48 5.71
N LEU A 372 8.03 7.52 7.04
CA LEU A 372 7.48 8.62 7.82
C LEU A 372 8.60 9.54 8.30
N ASP A 373 8.36 10.86 8.22
CA ASP A 373 9.22 11.91 8.81
C ASP A 373 9.06 11.98 10.34
N SER A 374 7.86 11.64 10.83
CA SER A 374 7.57 11.51 12.26
C SER A 374 8.01 10.16 12.85
N ALA A 375 7.69 9.90 14.12
CA ALA A 375 8.04 8.65 14.79
C ALA A 375 7.49 7.44 14.02
N ALA A 376 8.39 6.67 13.39
CA ALA A 376 8.03 5.50 12.62
C ALA A 376 7.42 4.41 13.54
N PRO A 377 6.35 3.72 13.09
CA PRO A 377 5.80 2.60 13.83
C PRO A 377 6.80 1.46 13.93
N ARG A 378 6.51 0.50 14.83
CA ARG A 378 7.31 -0.72 14.95
C ARG A 378 7.39 -1.40 13.57
N PRO A 379 8.58 -1.86 13.14
CA PRO A 379 8.71 -2.57 11.86
C PRO A 379 7.72 -3.74 11.77
N ARG A 380 7.23 -4.08 10.59
CA ARG A 380 6.19 -5.13 10.48
C ARG A 380 6.76 -6.50 10.75
N ARG A 381 5.91 -7.36 11.32
CA ARG A 381 6.17 -8.78 11.49
C ARG A 381 5.49 -9.54 10.37
N ASP A 382 6.14 -10.57 9.87
CA ASP A 382 5.61 -11.36 8.78
C ASP A 382 4.65 -12.42 9.30
N LEU A 383 3.35 -12.15 9.15
CA LEU A 383 2.29 -12.99 9.68
C LEU A 383 2.11 -14.30 8.89
N SER A 384 2.85 -14.55 7.81
CA SER A 384 2.83 -15.85 7.12
C SER A 384 3.31 -16.99 8.01
N ILE A 385 4.25 -16.72 8.92
CA ILE A 385 4.76 -17.70 9.90
C ILE A 385 3.63 -18.14 10.83
N LEU A 386 2.89 -17.16 11.38
CA LEU A 386 1.72 -17.43 12.21
C LEU A 386 0.62 -18.14 11.41
N ALA A 387 0.35 -17.70 10.18
CA ALA A 387 -0.67 -18.29 9.32
C ALA A 387 -0.42 -19.79 9.06
N GLN A 388 0.83 -20.21 8.85
CA GLN A 388 1.18 -21.62 8.66
C GLN A 388 1.01 -22.44 9.93
N ALA A 389 1.37 -21.87 11.09
CA ALA A 389 1.17 -22.52 12.37
C ALA A 389 -0.32 -22.74 12.63
N LEU A 390 -1.14 -21.71 12.41
CA LEU A 390 -2.61 -21.80 12.51
C LEU A 390 -3.16 -22.83 11.53
N GLN A 391 -2.73 -22.79 10.26
CA GLN A 391 -3.16 -23.73 9.23
C GLN A 391 -2.85 -25.19 9.58
N SER A 392 -1.70 -25.45 10.21
CA SER A 392 -1.29 -26.80 10.61
C SER A 392 -2.11 -27.34 11.79
N ALA A 393 -2.68 -26.45 12.59
CA ALA A 393 -3.56 -26.79 13.71
C ALA A 393 -5.03 -26.90 13.30
N GLU A 394 -5.40 -26.49 12.08
CA GLU A 394 -6.78 -26.63 11.59
C GLU A 394 -7.18 -28.09 11.40
N THR A 395 -8.41 -28.40 11.84
CA THR A 395 -9.02 -29.74 11.71
C THR A 395 -10.18 -29.77 10.71
N LYS A 396 -10.60 -28.60 10.24
CA LYS A 396 -11.68 -28.42 9.26
C LYS A 396 -11.10 -27.96 7.92
N ASP A 397 -11.95 -27.96 6.91
CA ASP A 397 -11.67 -27.37 5.59
C ASP A 397 -11.66 -25.83 5.67
N PHE A 398 -10.65 -25.29 6.36
CA PHE A 398 -10.43 -23.86 6.56
C PHE A 398 -9.04 -23.48 6.03
N CYS A 399 -8.96 -22.34 5.34
CA CYS A 399 -7.71 -21.81 4.79
C CYS A 399 -7.37 -20.46 5.43
N TRP A 400 -6.21 -20.37 6.08
CA TRP A 400 -5.61 -19.11 6.50
C TRP A 400 -4.87 -18.46 5.33
N HIS A 401 -5.12 -17.18 5.10
CA HIS A 401 -4.43 -16.40 4.08
C HIS A 401 -3.88 -15.11 4.66
N TYR A 402 -2.61 -14.85 4.34
CA TYR A 402 -1.93 -13.59 4.57
C TYR A 402 -1.49 -13.01 3.23
N ASP A 403 -1.85 -11.75 2.97
CA ASP A 403 -1.50 -11.07 1.71
C ASP A 403 0.03 -11.03 1.50
N GLY A 404 0.81 -10.87 2.58
CA GLY A 404 2.27 -10.78 2.58
C GLY A 404 2.77 -9.43 3.10
N VAL A 405 3.86 -9.44 3.86
CA VAL A 405 4.35 -8.27 4.64
C VAL A 405 4.71 -7.05 3.79
N GLN A 406 5.04 -7.27 2.52
CA GLN A 406 5.39 -6.27 1.53
C GLN A 406 4.19 -5.51 0.95
N HIS A 407 2.95 -6.02 1.10
CA HIS A 407 1.78 -5.32 0.59
C HIS A 407 1.51 -4.06 1.41
N ILE A 408 0.87 -3.07 0.79
CA ILE A 408 0.67 -1.75 1.39
C ILE A 408 -0.14 -1.83 2.71
N MET A 409 -1.19 -2.65 2.74
CA MET A 409 -1.98 -2.93 3.95
C MET A 409 -2.31 -4.42 4.03
N PRO A 410 -1.41 -5.30 4.45
CA PRO A 410 -1.65 -6.72 4.38
C PRO A 410 -2.67 -7.17 5.42
N ARG A 411 -3.50 -8.13 5.02
CA ARG A 411 -4.50 -8.80 5.86
C ARG A 411 -4.07 -10.23 6.13
N LEU A 412 -4.18 -10.69 7.38
CA LEU A 412 -4.28 -12.10 7.74
C LEU A 412 -5.73 -12.41 8.16
N GLY A 413 -6.30 -13.49 7.61
CA GLY A 413 -7.59 -14.02 8.03
C GLY A 413 -8.01 -15.20 7.16
N ARG A 414 -9.28 -15.60 7.23
CA ARG A 414 -9.81 -16.68 6.39
C ARG A 414 -9.77 -16.35 4.89
N ASP A 415 -9.61 -17.39 4.07
CA ASP A 415 -9.73 -17.39 2.61
C ASP A 415 -10.87 -18.31 2.19
N GLY A 416 -12.07 -17.74 2.07
CA GLY A 416 -13.31 -18.48 1.82
C GLY A 416 -14.30 -18.41 2.97
N ALA A 417 -15.41 -19.14 2.84
CA ALA A 417 -16.60 -18.98 3.70
C ALA A 417 -16.57 -19.76 5.02
N GLN A 418 -15.65 -20.71 5.17
CA GLN A 418 -15.57 -21.56 6.36
C GLN A 418 -14.95 -20.79 7.52
N LEU A 419 -15.32 -21.15 8.74
CA LEU A 419 -14.78 -20.60 9.99
C LEU A 419 -13.72 -21.53 10.57
N SER A 420 -12.78 -20.96 11.31
CA SER A 420 -11.68 -21.70 11.92
C SER A 420 -12.21 -22.75 12.89
N SER A 421 -11.51 -23.88 12.98
CA SER A 421 -11.76 -24.88 14.01
C SER A 421 -11.09 -24.55 15.35
N LEU A 422 -10.17 -23.58 15.35
CA LEU A 422 -9.45 -23.12 16.52
C LEU A 422 -10.30 -22.13 17.33
N PRO A 423 -10.28 -22.19 18.67
CA PRO A 423 -10.91 -21.16 19.49
C PRO A 423 -10.28 -19.78 19.23
N ILE A 424 -11.11 -18.75 19.09
CA ILE A 424 -10.65 -17.38 18.82
C ILE A 424 -9.66 -16.88 19.89
N GLU A 425 -9.89 -17.20 21.16
CA GLU A 425 -8.95 -16.81 22.23
C GLU A 425 -7.59 -17.49 22.11
N THR A 426 -7.54 -18.70 21.55
CA THR A 426 -6.27 -19.36 21.22
C THR A 426 -5.55 -18.55 20.14
N ILE A 427 -6.23 -18.22 19.03
CA ILE A 427 -5.63 -17.44 17.94
C ILE A 427 -5.14 -16.07 18.43
N VAL A 428 -5.91 -15.37 19.26
CA VAL A 428 -5.54 -14.08 19.86
C VAL A 428 -4.31 -14.21 20.76
N SER A 429 -4.24 -15.25 21.59
CA SER A 429 -3.09 -15.49 22.47
C SER A 429 -1.81 -15.76 21.68
N GLU A 430 -1.93 -16.57 20.62
CA GLU A 430 -0.82 -16.90 19.72
C GLU A 430 -0.36 -15.68 18.92
N LEU A 431 -1.29 -14.81 18.47
CA LEU A 431 -0.94 -13.54 17.83
C LEU A 431 -0.12 -12.65 18.79
N LYS A 432 -0.57 -12.48 20.04
CA LYS A 432 0.13 -11.69 21.05
C LYS A 432 1.54 -12.24 21.28
N HIS A 433 1.66 -13.55 21.47
CA HIS A 433 2.94 -14.20 21.70
C HIS A 433 3.86 -14.06 20.48
N PHE A 434 3.38 -14.42 19.28
CA PHE A 434 4.11 -14.28 18.02
C PHE A 434 4.64 -12.87 17.83
N LEU A 435 3.82 -11.82 18.00
CA LEU A 435 4.27 -10.44 17.84
C LEU A 435 5.31 -10.01 18.89
N ALA A 436 5.35 -10.64 20.06
CA ALA A 436 6.36 -10.37 21.08
C ALA A 436 7.75 -10.86 20.65
N ILE A 437 7.81 -12.04 20.00
CA ILE A 437 9.07 -12.73 19.72
C ILE A 437 9.51 -12.67 18.24
N ALA A 438 8.59 -12.40 17.31
CA ALA A 438 8.89 -12.37 15.88
C ALA A 438 9.84 -11.22 15.51
N PRO A 439 10.88 -11.49 14.70
CA PRO A 439 11.79 -10.45 14.23
C PRO A 439 11.11 -9.54 13.20
N ALA A 440 11.68 -8.36 13.02
CA ALA A 440 11.25 -7.45 11.96
C ALA A 440 11.45 -8.09 10.57
N ALA A 441 10.42 -7.99 9.72
CA ALA A 441 10.45 -8.52 8.36
C ALA A 441 10.32 -7.42 7.28
N TRP A 442 9.80 -6.25 7.65
CA TRP A 442 9.71 -5.07 6.79
C TRP A 442 9.96 -3.79 7.59
N SER A 443 10.80 -2.92 7.04
CA SER A 443 10.99 -1.54 7.50
C SER A 443 11.06 -0.63 6.27
N PRO A 444 10.30 0.48 6.25
CA PRO A 444 10.31 1.42 5.13
C PRO A 444 11.60 2.25 5.04
N SER A 445 12.25 2.49 6.18
CA SER A 445 13.44 3.33 6.29
C SER A 445 14.70 2.47 6.17
N VAL A 446 15.56 2.80 5.21
CA VAL A 446 16.83 2.08 4.95
C VAL A 446 17.82 2.19 6.12
N TYR A 447 17.64 3.16 7.02
CA TYR A 447 18.57 3.48 8.11
C TYR A 447 18.12 3.05 9.51
N ALA A 448 17.01 2.34 9.66
CA ALA A 448 16.47 1.98 10.98
C ALA A 448 17.03 0.67 11.58
N ALA A 449 17.96 -0.01 10.88
CA ALA A 449 18.64 -1.18 11.40
C ALA A 449 20.04 -0.79 11.91
N SER A 450 20.09 -0.35 13.17
CA SER A 450 21.32 -0.36 13.99
C SER A 450 21.05 -1.11 15.28
#